data_AF-A0A6G1X6S2-F1
#
_entry.id   AF-A0A6G1X6S2-F1
#
_cell.length_a   1.000
_cell.length_b   1.000
_cell.length_c   1.000
_cell.angle_alpha   90.00
_cell.angle_beta   90.00
_cell.angle_gamma   90.00
#
_symmetry.space_group_name_H-M   'P 1'
#
loop_
_entity.id
_entity.type
_entity.pdbx_description
1 polymer ?
#
loop_
_entity_poly.entity_id
_entity_poly.type
_entity_poly.pdbx_seq_one_letter_code
_entity_poly.pdbx_strand_id
1 'polypeptide(L)'
;MPIEAADSMMIAYRKLYIIETSLRYVIQERMLEEYGPHWEFRASLQYLKRPSKSFHDMNLHELLNYFNTYPPLQKIFTAKQKVQLSHLTSIRNKIAHCKKLDNKEAQFLSELELCVKKVINSKILSTF
;
A
#
# COMPACT_ATOMS: atom_id res chain seq x y z
N MET A 1 -24.40 -22.51 0.89
CA MET A 1 -22.97 -22.56 0.48
C MET A 1 -22.48 -21.41 -0.42
N PRO A 2 -23.30 -20.64 -1.18
CA PRO A 2 -22.80 -19.45 -1.90
C PRO A 2 -22.48 -18.23 -1.01
N ILE A 3 -23.22 -18.08 0.09
CA ILE A 3 -23.18 -16.91 0.98
C ILE A 3 -21.82 -16.79 1.70
N GLU A 4 -21.32 -17.89 2.28
CA GLU A 4 -20.02 -17.90 2.99
C GLU A 4 -18.83 -17.53 2.10
N ALA A 5 -18.86 -17.93 0.82
CA ALA A 5 -17.81 -17.58 -0.14
C ALA A 5 -17.88 -16.10 -0.56
N ALA A 6 -19.09 -15.55 -0.71
CA ALA A 6 -19.30 -14.14 -0.98
C ALA A 6 -18.83 -13.25 0.19
N ASP A 7 -19.17 -13.64 1.42
CA ASP A 7 -18.73 -12.94 2.63
C ASP A 7 -17.21 -12.97 2.78
N SER A 8 -16.59 -14.12 2.53
CA SER A 8 -15.13 -14.26 2.56
C SER A 8 -14.44 -13.34 1.54
N MET A 9 -15.00 -13.22 0.33
CA MET A 9 -14.45 -12.33 -0.69
C MET A 9 -14.65 -10.85 -0.41
N MET A 10 -15.82 -10.48 0.10
CA MET A 10 -16.07 -9.11 0.54
C MET A 10 -15.08 -8.69 1.63
N ILE A 11 -14.81 -9.57 2.59
CA ILE A 11 -13.81 -9.34 3.64
C ILE A 11 -12.42 -9.18 3.03
N ALA A 12 -12.01 -10.06 2.12
CA ALA A 12 -10.69 -9.98 1.47
C ALA A 12 -10.53 -8.67 0.68
N TYR A 13 -11.55 -8.28 -0.09
CA TYR A 13 -11.56 -7.00 -0.82
C TYR A 13 -11.44 -5.81 0.13
N ARG A 14 -12.22 -5.79 1.22
CA ARG A 14 -12.15 -4.73 2.23
C ARG A 14 -10.74 -4.60 2.82
N LYS A 15 -10.12 -5.72 3.17
CA LYS A 15 -8.75 -5.74 3.74
C LYS A 15 -7.73 -5.20 2.75
N LEU A 16 -7.79 -5.65 1.49
CA LEU A 16 -6.94 -5.15 0.41
C LEU A 16 -7.12 -3.64 0.20
N TYR A 17 -8.37 -3.18 0.13
CA TYR A 17 -8.71 -1.77 0.00
C TYR A 17 -8.10 -0.93 1.13
N ILE A 18 -8.21 -1.40 2.38
CA ILE A 18 -7.61 -0.73 3.54
C ILE A 18 -6.09 -0.64 3.38
N ILE A 19 -5.42 -1.70 2.94
CA ILE A 19 -3.96 -1.67 2.71
C ILE A 19 -3.62 -0.63 1.64
N GLU A 20 -4.25 -0.71 0.46
CA GLU A 20 -3.94 0.19 -0.67
C GLU A 20 -4.20 1.66 -0.32
N THR A 21 -5.33 1.96 0.33
CA THR A 21 -5.66 3.33 0.77
C THR A 21 -4.71 3.84 1.84
N SER A 22 -4.33 3.01 2.80
CA SER A 22 -3.37 3.41 3.84
C SER A 22 -2.00 3.72 3.25
N LEU A 23 -1.53 2.90 2.30
CA LEU A 23 -0.28 3.15 1.58
C LEU A 23 -0.33 4.47 0.80
N ARG A 24 -1.45 4.76 0.11
CA ARG A 24 -1.60 6.05 -0.58
C ARG A 24 -1.57 7.21 0.38
N TYR A 25 -2.32 7.12 1.47
CA TYR A 25 -2.40 8.17 2.48
C TYR A 25 -1.02 8.48 3.05
N VAL A 26 -0.26 7.47 3.50
CA VAL A 26 1.06 7.73 4.09
C VAL A 26 2.06 8.28 3.08
N ILE A 27 2.00 7.86 1.80
CA ILE A 27 2.82 8.46 0.74
C ILE A 27 2.45 9.93 0.58
N GLN A 28 1.17 10.23 0.42
CA GLN A 28 0.69 11.60 0.21
C GLN A 28 1.09 12.52 1.36
N GLU A 29 0.85 12.12 2.60
CA GLU A 29 1.19 12.90 3.79
C GLU A 29 2.69 13.17 3.86
N ARG A 30 3.53 12.14 3.73
CA ARG A 30 4.97 12.27 3.87
C ARG A 30 5.62 13.05 2.73
N MET A 31 5.11 12.89 1.52
CA MET A 31 5.60 13.66 0.38
C MET A 31 5.15 15.12 0.45
N LEU A 32 3.93 15.39 0.95
CA LEU A 32 3.44 16.74 1.20
C LEU A 32 4.22 17.43 2.32
N GLU A 33 4.54 16.72 3.40
CA GLU A 33 5.35 17.22 4.51
C GLU A 33 6.77 17.59 4.06
N GLU A 34 7.44 16.70 3.31
CA GLU A 34 8.82 16.92 2.89
C GLU A 34 8.95 17.97 1.76
N TYR A 35 8.10 17.90 0.74
CA TYR A 35 8.28 18.68 -0.50
C TYR A 35 7.27 19.81 -0.68
N GLY A 36 6.23 19.88 0.17
CA GLY A 36 5.17 20.87 0.12
C GLY A 36 4.09 20.60 -0.94
N PRO A 37 3.18 21.55 -1.16
CA PRO A 37 2.17 21.45 -2.22
C PRO A 37 2.82 21.24 -3.60
N HIS A 38 2.13 20.48 -4.47
CA HIS A 38 2.67 20.04 -5.76
C HIS A 38 3.95 19.19 -5.65
N TRP A 39 4.10 18.43 -4.55
CA TRP A 39 5.22 17.53 -4.32
C TRP A 39 5.49 16.60 -5.51
N GLU A 40 4.46 16.17 -6.24
CA GLU A 40 4.60 15.28 -7.41
C GLU A 40 5.54 15.87 -8.47
N PHE A 41 5.40 17.17 -8.75
CA PHE A 41 6.27 17.88 -9.69
C PHE A 41 7.67 18.03 -9.11
N ARG A 42 7.79 18.52 -7.87
CA ARG A 42 9.07 18.81 -7.23
C ARG A 42 9.93 17.54 -7.04
N ALA A 43 9.32 16.49 -6.52
CA ALA A 43 9.98 15.20 -6.33
C ALA A 43 10.38 14.58 -7.69
N SER A 44 9.56 14.75 -8.74
CA SER A 44 9.92 14.25 -10.07
C SER A 44 11.15 14.93 -10.67
N LEU A 45 11.36 16.24 -10.40
CA LEU A 45 12.55 16.97 -10.83
C LEU A 45 13.79 16.47 -10.10
N GLN A 46 13.68 16.21 -8.79
CA GLN A 46 14.81 15.81 -7.96
C GLN A 46 15.26 14.35 -8.22
N TYR A 47 14.31 13.44 -8.44
CA TYR A 47 14.60 12.01 -8.60
C TYR A 47 14.47 11.52 -10.05
N LEU A 48 14.31 12.44 -11.01
CA LEU A 48 14.18 12.19 -12.45
C LEU A 48 13.16 11.09 -12.80
N LYS A 49 12.12 10.96 -11.97
CA LYS A 49 11.05 9.97 -12.11
C LYS A 49 9.72 10.67 -12.04
N ARG A 50 9.27 11.18 -13.19
CA ARG A 50 7.90 11.66 -13.32
C ARG A 50 6.95 10.48 -13.42
N PRO A 51 5.92 10.40 -12.58
CA PRO A 51 4.85 9.44 -12.78
C PRO A 51 4.25 9.58 -14.18
N SER A 52 4.02 8.45 -14.86
CA SER A 52 3.29 8.44 -16.14
C SER A 52 1.78 8.70 -15.98
N LYS A 53 1.28 8.66 -14.74
CA LYS A 53 -0.11 8.86 -14.36
C LYS A 53 -0.24 9.59 -13.04
N SER A 54 -1.45 10.11 -12.78
CA SER A 54 -1.81 10.69 -11.49
C SER A 54 -1.54 9.71 -10.35
N PHE A 55 -1.11 10.23 -9.21
CA PHE A 55 -0.87 9.43 -8.00
C PHE A 55 -2.11 8.62 -7.57
N HIS A 56 -3.31 9.18 -7.76
CA HIS A 56 -4.57 8.52 -7.44
C HIS A 56 -4.83 7.28 -8.31
N ASP A 57 -4.30 7.26 -9.54
CA ASP A 57 -4.50 6.17 -10.50
C ASP A 57 -3.41 5.09 -10.43
N MET A 58 -2.43 5.25 -9.53
CA MET A 58 -1.33 4.28 -9.41
C MET A 58 -1.80 2.90 -8.99
N ASN A 59 -1.22 1.85 -9.55
CA ASN A 59 -1.47 0.48 -9.10
C ASN A 59 -0.56 0.16 -7.91
N LEU A 60 -0.86 -0.93 -7.20
CA LEU A 60 -0.12 -1.34 -6.01
C LEU A 60 1.40 -1.37 -6.24
N HIS A 61 1.89 -2.01 -7.30
CA HIS A 61 3.33 -2.10 -7.56
C HIS A 61 4.00 -0.73 -7.75
N GLU A 62 3.29 0.25 -8.30
CA GLU A 62 3.78 1.62 -8.45
C GLU A 62 3.82 2.34 -7.10
N LEU A 63 2.81 2.15 -6.26
CA LEU A 63 2.83 2.63 -4.87
C LEU A 63 3.99 2.01 -4.08
N LEU A 64 4.28 0.71 -4.29
CA LEU A 64 5.40 0.06 -3.62
C LEU A 64 6.75 0.62 -4.08
N ASN A 65 6.87 1.00 -5.34
CA ASN A 65 8.08 1.62 -5.88
C ASN A 65 8.40 2.97 -5.23
N TYR A 66 7.40 3.71 -4.73
CA TYR A 66 7.61 4.95 -3.99
C TYR A 66 8.45 4.74 -2.72
N PHE A 67 8.17 3.67 -1.96
CA PHE A 67 8.94 3.33 -0.76
C PHE A 67 10.39 2.89 -1.03
N ASN A 68 10.75 2.68 -2.31
CA ASN A 68 12.12 2.40 -2.73
C ASN A 68 12.78 3.64 -3.34
N THR A 69 12.00 4.50 -4.00
CA THR A 69 12.50 5.64 -4.78
C THR A 69 12.74 6.87 -3.91
N TYR A 70 11.78 7.24 -3.05
CA TYR A 70 11.82 8.52 -2.35
C TYR A 70 12.37 8.37 -0.92
N PRO A 71 13.47 9.06 -0.55
CA PRO A 71 14.11 8.94 0.75
C PRO A 71 13.20 9.11 1.98
N PRO A 72 12.23 10.05 2.01
CA PRO A 72 11.31 10.20 3.14
C PRO A 72 10.48 8.94 3.40
N LEU A 73 10.21 8.16 2.35
CA LEU A 73 9.39 6.95 2.41
C LEU A 73 10.20 5.70 2.72
N GLN A 74 11.52 5.71 2.45
CA GLN A 74 12.36 4.52 2.55
C GLN A 74 12.41 3.92 3.96
N LYS A 75 12.27 4.77 4.99
CA LYS A 75 12.34 4.39 6.41
C LYS A 75 10.97 4.03 7.03
N ILE A 76 9.88 4.15 6.28
CA ILE A 76 8.53 3.84 6.79
C ILE A 76 8.38 2.35 7.04
N PHE A 77 8.76 1.54 6.03
CA PHE A 77 8.73 0.09 6.11
C PHE A 77 10.15 -0.48 6.12
N THR A 78 10.38 -1.51 6.92
CA THR A 78 11.61 -2.31 6.90
C THR A 78 11.74 -3.09 5.59
N ALA A 79 12.94 -3.55 5.24
CA ALA A 79 13.17 -4.37 4.05
C ALA A 79 12.27 -5.63 4.03
N LYS A 80 12.13 -6.31 5.18
CA LYS A 80 11.25 -7.47 5.33
C LYS A 80 9.78 -7.11 5.03
N GLN A 81 9.29 -5.98 5.53
CA GLN A 81 7.93 -5.52 5.27
C GLN A 81 7.72 -5.14 3.80
N LYS A 82 8.71 -4.54 3.13
CA LYS A 82 8.64 -4.24 1.69
C LYS A 82 8.54 -5.52 0.85
N VAL A 83 9.28 -6.57 1.21
CA VAL A 83 9.14 -7.89 0.58
C VAL A 83 7.74 -8.47 0.79
N GLN A 84 7.21 -8.40 2.01
CA GLN A 84 5.83 -8.83 2.28
C GLN A 84 4.81 -8.05 1.44
N LEU A 85 4.93 -6.72 1.37
CA LEU A 85 4.08 -5.89 0.53
C LEU A 85 4.16 -6.29 -0.96
N SER A 86 5.34 -6.65 -1.47
CA SER A 86 5.51 -7.09 -2.86
C SER A 86 4.71 -8.35 -3.17
N HIS A 87 4.64 -9.29 -2.22
CA HIS A 87 3.87 -10.54 -2.34
C HIS A 87 2.36 -10.31 -2.39
N LEU A 88 1.86 -9.16 -1.90
CA LEU A 88 0.44 -8.81 -1.98
C LEU A 88 -0.07 -8.74 -3.43
N THR A 89 0.80 -8.51 -4.42
CA THR A 89 0.44 -8.40 -5.83
C THR A 89 -0.31 -9.65 -6.35
N SER A 90 0.11 -10.86 -5.96
CA SER A 90 -0.54 -12.10 -6.39
C SER A 90 -1.93 -12.26 -5.76
N ILE A 91 -2.06 -11.95 -4.47
CA ILE A 91 -3.34 -11.98 -3.73
C ILE A 91 -4.30 -10.92 -4.27
N ARG A 92 -3.81 -9.70 -4.54
CA ARG A 92 -4.57 -8.62 -5.18
C ARG A 92 -5.17 -9.10 -6.51
N ASN A 93 -4.38 -9.76 -7.35
CA ASN A 93 -4.86 -10.29 -8.62
C ASN A 93 -5.93 -11.37 -8.42
N LYS A 94 -5.77 -12.26 -7.44
CA LYS A 94 -6.81 -13.23 -7.10
C LYS A 94 -8.12 -12.55 -6.69
N ILE A 95 -8.06 -11.58 -5.78
CA ILE A 95 -9.23 -10.80 -5.33
C ILE A 95 -9.90 -10.07 -6.50
N ALA A 96 -9.12 -9.39 -7.36
CA ALA A 96 -9.64 -8.66 -8.52
C ALA A 96 -10.35 -9.55 -9.54
N HIS A 97 -10.00 -10.84 -9.60
CA HIS A 97 -10.65 -11.84 -10.44
C HIS A 97 -11.62 -12.75 -9.66
N CYS A 98 -12.01 -12.37 -8.44
CA CYS A 98 -12.89 -13.14 -7.56
C CYS A 98 -12.46 -14.60 -7.36
N LYS A 99 -11.15 -14.89 -7.43
CA LYS A 99 -10.58 -16.23 -7.26
C LYS A 99 -10.34 -16.54 -5.80
N LYS A 100 -10.89 -17.66 -5.32
CA LYS A 100 -10.77 -18.14 -3.92
C LYS A 100 -9.32 -18.03 -3.40
N LEU A 101 -9.17 -17.40 -2.24
CA LEU A 101 -7.92 -17.40 -1.48
C LEU A 101 -7.85 -18.68 -0.63
N ASP A 102 -6.67 -19.27 -0.54
CA ASP A 102 -6.45 -20.33 0.45
C ASP A 102 -6.29 -19.75 1.87
N ASN A 103 -6.29 -20.63 2.87
CA ASN A 103 -6.21 -20.22 4.28
C ASN A 103 -4.91 -19.45 4.59
N LYS A 104 -3.79 -19.80 3.95
CA LYS A 104 -2.50 -19.12 4.15
C LYS A 104 -2.54 -17.72 3.55
N GLU A 105 -3.15 -17.56 2.38
CA GLU A 105 -3.33 -16.27 1.71
C GLU A 105 -4.26 -15.35 2.51
N ALA A 106 -5.38 -15.88 3.01
CA ALA A 106 -6.32 -15.13 3.84
C ALA A 106 -5.69 -14.69 5.18
N GLN A 107 -4.90 -15.58 5.80
CA GLN A 107 -4.13 -15.27 7.00
C GLN A 107 -3.08 -14.20 6.72
N PHE A 108 -2.28 -14.39 5.66
CA PHE A 108 -1.26 -13.42 5.25
C PHE A 108 -1.85 -12.04 5.00
N LEU A 109 -2.98 -11.94 4.29
CA LEU A 109 -3.65 -10.67 4.04
C LEU A 109 -4.07 -9.97 5.34
N SER A 110 -4.55 -10.74 6.34
CA SER A 110 -4.94 -10.22 7.64
C SER A 110 -3.74 -9.75 8.47
N GLU A 111 -2.64 -10.51 8.47
CA GLU A 111 -1.40 -10.14 9.15
C GLU A 111 -0.78 -8.89 8.51
N LEU A 112 -0.80 -8.78 7.19
CA LEU A 112 -0.27 -7.64 6.46
C LEU A 112 -1.10 -6.38 6.70
N GLU A 113 -2.44 -6.49 6.70
CA GLU A 113 -3.34 -5.39 7.08
C GLU A 113 -2.99 -4.84 8.47
N LEU A 114 -2.83 -5.74 9.45
CA LEU A 114 -2.45 -5.35 10.81
C LEU A 114 -1.06 -4.69 10.85
N CYS A 115 -0.09 -5.23 10.09
CA CYS A 115 1.25 -4.67 9.99
C CYS A 115 1.22 -3.25 9.42
N VAL A 116 0.52 -3.04 8.31
CA VAL A 116 0.39 -1.73 7.65
C VAL A 116 -0.26 -0.71 8.59
N LYS A 117 -1.37 -1.08 9.25
CA LYS A 117 -2.03 -0.21 10.25
C LYS A 117 -1.09 0.17 11.39
N LYS A 118 -0.35 -0.79 11.95
CA LYS A 118 0.60 -0.53 13.05
C LYS A 118 1.72 0.42 12.62
N VAL A 119 2.33 0.16 11.46
CA VAL A 119 3.41 1.00 10.93
C VAL A 119 2.90 2.43 10.72
N ILE A 120 1.77 2.59 10.03
CA ILE A 120 1.23 3.91 9.70
C ILE A 120 0.80 4.67 10.95
N ASN A 121 0.08 4.03 11.88
CA ASN A 121 -0.33 4.69 13.14
C ASN A 121 0.89 5.11 13.98
N SER A 122 1.93 4.28 14.07
CA SER A 122 3.15 4.64 14.81
C SER A 122 3.91 5.82 14.20
N LYS A 123 3.77 6.02 12.88
CA LYS A 123 4.46 7.08 12.14
C LYS A 123 3.65 8.37 12.03
N ILE A 124 2.34 8.33 12.23
CA ILE A 124 1.49 9.52 12.36
C ILE A 124 1.60 10.11 13.77
N LEU A 125 1.70 9.26 14.79
CA LEU A 125 1.78 9.70 16.20
C LEU A 125 3.16 10.21 16.63
N SER A 126 4.22 9.96 15.85
CA SER A 126 5.57 10.47 16.12
C SER A 126 5.82 11.90 15.59
N THR A 127 4.80 12.55 15.05
CA THR A 127 4.87 13.89 14.43
C THR A 127 4.15 14.96 15.29
N PHE A 128 3.76 14.61 16.52
CA PHE A 128 3.26 15.51 17.57
C PHE A 128 4.13 15.34 18.82
#